data_AF-A0A504UBP6-F1
#
_entry.id   AF-A0A504UBP6-F1
#
_cell.length_a   1.000
_cell.length_b   1.000
_cell.length_c   1.000
_cell.angle_alpha   90.00
_cell.angle_beta   90.00
_cell.angle_gamma   90.00
#
_symmetry.space_group_name_H-M   'P 1'
#
loop_
_entity.id
_entity.type
_entity.pdbx_description
1 polymer ?
#
loop_
_entity_poly.entity_id
_entity_poly.type
_entity_poly.pdbx_seq_one_letter_code
_entity_poly.pdbx_strand_id
1 'polypeptide(L)'
;MKLLLIHTGGTIGMAETPEGLAPLKGLVEDAIATRLPDGVELVADVFDPLLDSADVGPTHWNLMLETIRNHPDAAVIITHGTDTMAFTGAALSQALAGENRRVVLCGSMLPLGHQGDAEGNLDLAISAAAAKETGVLLAFAGKLLAADGLVKHHSHEADAFRSQPQATPAVPQRRTFADRKLAVLTLSPGIPAAAVEAMLEKLDGAALRIFGAGTAMNDAELLTVLAEAVKSGKRLRAVSQCEAGGLSPGAYAAGAGLWSTGIENGGAETPEAALIHLWLN
;
A
#
# COMPACT_ATOMS: atom_id res chain seq x y z
N MET A 1 -28.14 7.35 2.06
CA MET A 1 -26.88 6.63 1.73
C MET A 1 -25.93 6.83 2.91
N LYS A 2 -25.10 5.84 3.27
CA LYS A 2 -24.10 6.00 4.32
C LYS A 2 -22.72 6.17 3.71
N LEU A 3 -21.98 7.16 4.19
CA LEU A 3 -20.56 7.32 3.92
C LEU A 3 -19.80 7.04 5.22
N LEU A 4 -18.94 6.03 5.19
CA LEU A 4 -18.01 5.75 6.29
C LEU A 4 -16.71 6.52 6.04
N LEU A 5 -16.34 7.40 6.96
CA LEU A 5 -15.00 7.96 7.05
C LEU A 5 -14.20 7.13 8.05
N ILE A 6 -13.03 6.62 7.64
CA ILE A 6 -12.00 6.13 8.55
C ILE A 6 -10.86 7.15 8.53
N HIS A 7 -10.76 7.96 9.59
CA HIS A 7 -9.72 8.97 9.71
C HIS A 7 -8.53 8.40 10.47
N THR A 8 -7.50 7.99 9.75
CA THR A 8 -6.31 7.34 10.34
C THR A 8 -5.25 8.37 10.74
N GLY A 9 -5.24 9.54 10.09
CA GLY A 9 -4.31 10.65 10.33
C GLY A 9 -3.75 11.22 9.04
N GLY A 10 -2.48 11.64 9.08
CA GLY A 10 -1.78 12.28 7.96
C GLY A 10 -1.94 13.80 7.89
N THR A 11 -1.13 14.42 7.02
CA THR A 11 -1.03 15.87 6.87
C THR A 11 -2.37 16.57 6.62
N ILE A 12 -3.30 15.90 5.93
CA ILE A 12 -4.63 16.44 5.60
C ILE A 12 -5.41 16.92 6.83
N GLY A 13 -5.26 16.24 7.97
CA GLY A 13 -5.94 16.55 9.22
C GLY A 13 -5.05 17.29 10.24
N MET A 14 -3.93 17.86 9.81
CA MET A 14 -3.06 18.66 10.69
C MET A 14 -3.51 20.12 10.73
N ALA A 15 -3.25 20.80 11.85
CA ALA A 15 -3.44 22.23 12.01
C ALA A 15 -2.19 22.87 12.63
N GLU A 16 -2.03 24.18 12.44
CA GLU A 16 -0.93 24.92 13.06
C GLU A 16 -1.08 24.96 14.59
N THR A 17 0.01 24.60 15.28
CA THR A 17 0.22 24.83 16.70
C THR A 17 1.49 25.65 16.92
N PRO A 18 1.74 26.20 18.12
CA PRO A 18 2.99 26.90 18.42
C PRO A 18 4.27 26.05 18.20
N GLU A 19 4.16 24.72 18.23
CA GLU A 19 5.25 23.76 18.06
C GLU A 19 5.39 23.22 16.63
N GLY A 20 4.50 23.62 15.69
CA GLY A 20 4.47 23.15 14.31
C GLY A 20 3.11 22.60 13.89
N LEU A 21 3.05 21.85 12.80
CA LEU A 21 1.81 21.16 12.40
C LEU A 21 1.59 19.93 13.29
N ALA A 22 0.39 19.81 13.87
CA ALA A 22 -0.02 18.65 14.65
C ALA A 22 -1.41 18.16 14.24
N PRO A 23 -1.71 16.86 14.38
CA PRO A 23 -3.05 16.33 14.08
C PRO A 23 -4.16 17.00 14.91
N LEU A 24 -5.24 17.40 14.25
CA LEU A 24 -6.43 18.01 14.86
C LEU A 24 -7.67 17.17 14.57
N LYS A 25 -8.20 16.50 15.60
CA LYS A 25 -9.48 15.78 15.52
C LYS A 25 -10.63 16.75 15.23
N GLY A 26 -11.57 16.36 14.38
CA GLY A 26 -12.71 17.16 13.97
C GLY A 26 -12.50 17.92 12.66
N LEU A 27 -11.24 18.23 12.29
CA LEU A 27 -10.95 19.04 11.10
C LEU A 27 -11.42 18.35 9.80
N VAL A 28 -11.08 17.08 9.63
CA VAL A 28 -11.44 16.30 8.43
C VAL A 28 -12.91 15.93 8.45
N GLU A 29 -13.41 15.56 9.62
CA GLU A 29 -14.80 15.16 9.85
C GLU A 29 -15.76 16.29 9.49
N ASP A 30 -15.51 17.50 10.00
CA ASP A 30 -16.29 18.70 9.70
C ASP A 30 -16.14 19.10 8.22
N ALA A 31 -14.94 18.98 7.65
CA ALA A 31 -14.70 19.25 6.25
C ALA A 31 -15.51 18.32 5.32
N ILE A 32 -15.62 17.03 5.65
CA ILE A 32 -16.48 16.10 4.90
C ILE A 32 -17.94 16.42 5.14
N ALA A 33 -18.36 16.58 6.40
CA ALA A 33 -19.76 16.83 6.75
C ALA A 33 -20.36 18.05 6.02
N THR A 34 -19.57 19.11 5.85
CA THR A 34 -19.98 20.33 5.13
C THR A 34 -20.04 20.20 3.62
N ARG A 35 -19.44 19.14 3.04
CA ARG A 35 -19.38 18.86 1.60
C ARG A 35 -20.34 17.76 1.16
N LEU A 36 -20.94 17.02 2.10
CA LEU A 36 -21.82 15.92 1.76
C LEU A 36 -23.14 16.41 1.14
N PRO A 37 -23.67 15.71 0.12
CA PRO A 37 -25.01 15.97 -0.37
C PRO A 37 -26.08 15.73 0.68
N ASP A 38 -27.21 16.44 0.57
CA ASP A 38 -28.38 16.23 1.42
C ASP A 38 -28.82 14.75 1.44
N GLY A 39 -29.09 14.22 2.64
CA GLY A 39 -29.55 12.84 2.83
C GLY A 39 -28.44 11.77 2.82
N VAL A 40 -27.17 12.17 2.75
CA VAL A 40 -26.02 11.30 3.03
C VAL A 40 -25.65 11.40 4.52
N GLU A 41 -25.69 10.27 5.21
CA GLU A 41 -25.27 10.16 6.61
C GLU A 41 -23.77 9.88 6.69
N LEU A 42 -23.02 10.74 7.39
CA LEU A 42 -21.62 10.51 7.71
C LEU A 42 -21.50 9.67 8.97
N VAL A 43 -20.79 8.54 8.87
CA VAL A 43 -20.33 7.75 10.01
C VAL A 43 -18.81 7.91 10.06
N ALA A 44 -18.26 8.40 11.17
CA ALA A 44 -16.83 8.62 11.33
C ALA A 44 -16.23 7.64 12.35
N ASP A 45 -15.21 6.90 11.92
CA ASP A 45 -14.31 6.11 12.76
C ASP A 45 -12.95 6.84 12.77
N VAL A 46 -12.63 7.47 13.90
CA VAL A 46 -11.44 8.33 14.03
C VAL A 46 -10.45 7.61 14.93
N PHE A 47 -9.24 7.38 14.41
CA PHE A 47 -8.22 6.69 15.19
C PHE A 47 -7.81 7.52 16.40
N ASP A 48 -7.57 6.85 17.52
CA ASP A 48 -7.12 7.46 18.77
C ASP A 48 -5.91 6.70 19.34
N PRO A 49 -4.69 7.24 19.24
CA PRO A 49 -4.35 8.53 18.61
C PRO A 49 -4.47 8.50 17.08
N LEU A 50 -4.58 9.68 16.46
CA LEU A 50 -4.30 9.80 15.02
C LEU A 50 -2.84 9.42 14.76
N LEU A 51 -2.59 8.76 13.63
CA LEU A 51 -1.29 8.17 13.32
C LEU A 51 -0.53 8.99 12.28
N ASP A 52 0.80 9.04 12.46
CA ASP A 52 1.70 9.26 11.33
C ASP A 52 1.63 8.02 10.43
N SER A 53 1.60 8.21 9.10
CA SER A 53 1.60 7.08 8.17
C SER A 53 2.81 6.17 8.33
N ALA A 54 3.96 6.68 8.77
CA ALA A 54 5.15 5.87 9.05
C ALA A 54 4.91 4.78 10.12
N ASP A 55 3.94 4.98 11.01
CA ASP A 55 3.56 4.04 12.07
C ASP A 55 2.38 3.12 11.67
N VAL A 56 1.81 3.31 10.47
CA VAL A 56 0.73 2.45 9.96
C VAL A 56 1.28 1.12 9.45
N GLY A 57 0.62 0.02 9.82
CA GLY A 57 1.08 -1.34 9.49
C GLY A 57 -0.01 -2.40 9.68
N PRO A 58 0.36 -3.69 9.72
CA PRO A 58 -0.56 -4.84 9.71
C PRO A 58 -1.73 -4.76 10.69
N THR A 59 -1.48 -4.39 11.95
CA THR A 59 -2.53 -4.26 12.98
C THR A 59 -3.53 -3.18 12.61
N HIS A 60 -3.06 -2.04 12.10
CA HIS A 60 -3.91 -0.94 11.68
C HIS A 60 -4.72 -1.29 10.42
N TRP A 61 -4.13 -2.01 9.46
CA TRP A 61 -4.88 -2.52 8.31
C TRP A 61 -6.00 -3.48 8.73
N ASN A 62 -5.77 -4.33 9.73
CA ASN A 62 -6.83 -5.20 10.28
C ASN A 62 -7.97 -4.39 10.90
N LEU A 63 -7.67 -3.32 11.66
CA LEU A 63 -8.68 -2.42 12.21
C LEU A 63 -9.51 -1.77 11.10
N MET A 64 -8.86 -1.23 10.05
CA MET A 64 -9.57 -0.66 8.91
C MET A 64 -10.49 -1.69 8.24
N LEU A 65 -10.00 -2.91 8.00
CA LEU A 65 -10.79 -3.99 7.39
C LEU A 65 -11.99 -4.39 8.24
N GLU A 66 -11.82 -4.46 9.56
CA GLU A 66 -12.91 -4.72 10.51
C GLU A 66 -13.96 -3.60 10.45
N THR A 67 -13.55 -2.34 10.56
CA THR A 67 -14.47 -1.19 10.46
C THR A 67 -15.22 -1.18 9.14
N ILE A 68 -14.54 -1.45 8.01
CA ILE A 68 -15.17 -1.54 6.68
C ILE A 68 -16.23 -2.65 6.64
N ARG A 69 -15.94 -3.83 7.20
CA ARG A 69 -16.85 -4.99 7.18
C ARG A 69 -18.04 -4.82 8.13
N ASN A 70 -17.87 -4.06 9.21
CA ASN A 70 -18.96 -3.69 10.12
C ASN A 70 -19.94 -2.67 9.48
N HIS A 71 -19.61 -2.11 8.32
CA HIS A 71 -20.46 -1.18 7.56
C HIS A 71 -20.68 -1.67 6.11
N PRO A 72 -21.37 -2.81 5.90
CA PRO A 72 -21.46 -3.48 4.61
C PRO A 72 -22.16 -2.65 3.52
N ASP A 73 -22.99 -1.67 3.87
CA ASP A 73 -23.72 -0.85 2.89
C ASP A 73 -23.10 0.55 2.66
N ALA A 74 -21.99 0.85 3.33
CA ALA A 74 -21.33 2.15 3.22
C ALA A 74 -20.29 2.16 2.10
N ALA A 75 -20.28 3.23 1.32
CA ALA A 75 -19.05 3.63 0.63
C ALA A 75 -18.05 4.15 1.68
N VAL A 76 -16.76 3.94 1.43
CA VAL A 76 -15.72 4.25 2.43
C VAL A 76 -14.76 5.29 1.88
N ILE A 77 -14.48 6.32 2.68
CA ILE A 77 -13.33 7.20 2.51
C ILE A 77 -12.36 6.92 3.65
N ILE A 78 -11.08 6.79 3.34
CA ILE A 78 -10.03 6.66 4.35
C ILE A 78 -9.07 7.82 4.18
N THR A 79 -8.99 8.72 5.16
CA THR A 79 -7.94 9.75 5.16
C THR A 79 -6.68 9.21 5.82
N HIS A 80 -5.57 9.31 5.10
CA HIS A 80 -4.32 8.63 5.42
C HIS A 80 -3.12 9.52 5.07
N GLY A 81 -2.02 9.38 5.82
CA GLY A 81 -0.75 10.03 5.48
C GLY A 81 -0.12 9.44 4.22
N THR A 82 0.64 10.23 3.48
CA THR A 82 1.05 9.84 2.12
C THR A 82 2.19 8.82 2.09
N ASP A 83 3.05 8.75 3.11
CA ASP A 83 4.30 7.96 3.04
C ASP A 83 4.09 6.45 2.88
N THR A 84 3.11 5.88 3.60
CA THR A 84 2.81 4.44 3.53
C THR A 84 1.47 4.13 2.84
N MET A 85 0.85 5.14 2.23
CA MET A 85 -0.44 5.00 1.56
C MET A 85 -0.43 3.91 0.47
N ALA A 86 0.69 3.73 -0.23
CA ALA A 86 0.85 2.67 -1.22
C ALA A 86 0.76 1.27 -0.61
N PHE A 87 1.33 1.06 0.59
CA PHE A 87 1.21 -0.20 1.32
C PHE A 87 -0.24 -0.44 1.78
N THR A 88 -0.89 0.58 2.34
CA THR A 88 -2.30 0.49 2.75
C THR A 88 -3.22 0.23 1.55
N GLY A 89 -2.97 0.87 0.41
CA GLY A 89 -3.70 0.64 -0.84
C GLY A 89 -3.60 -0.81 -1.33
N ALA A 90 -2.39 -1.35 -1.38
CA ALA A 90 -2.17 -2.76 -1.72
C ALA A 90 -2.85 -3.70 -0.70
N ALA A 91 -2.73 -3.40 0.60
CA ALA A 91 -3.28 -4.19 1.70
C ALA A 91 -4.80 -4.33 1.57
N LEU A 92 -5.51 -3.21 1.45
CA LEU A 92 -6.96 -3.18 1.34
C LEU A 92 -7.44 -3.79 0.01
N SER A 93 -6.75 -3.50 -1.10
CA SER A 93 -7.12 -4.03 -2.42
C SER A 93 -7.11 -5.54 -2.45
N GLN A 94 -6.05 -6.17 -1.91
CA GLN A 94 -5.93 -7.62 -1.88
C GLN A 94 -6.86 -8.25 -0.83
N ALA A 95 -6.93 -7.68 0.38
CA ALA A 95 -7.75 -8.25 1.46
C ALA A 95 -9.27 -8.16 1.20
N LEU A 96 -9.73 -7.15 0.46
CA LEU A 96 -11.13 -6.96 0.07
C LEU A 96 -11.47 -7.56 -1.31
N ALA A 97 -10.53 -8.26 -1.96
CA ALA A 97 -10.77 -8.89 -3.25
C ALA A 97 -11.99 -9.84 -3.18
N GLY A 98 -12.93 -9.65 -4.10
CA GLY A 98 -14.20 -10.38 -4.16
C GLY A 98 -15.31 -9.91 -3.21
N GLU A 99 -15.07 -8.90 -2.35
CA GLU A 99 -16.09 -8.36 -1.43
C GLU A 99 -16.91 -7.20 -2.02
N ASN A 100 -16.61 -6.79 -3.28
CA ASN A 100 -17.35 -5.73 -4.00
C ASN A 100 -17.47 -4.42 -3.19
N ARG A 101 -16.42 -4.06 -2.45
CA ARG A 101 -16.35 -2.84 -1.62
C ARG A 101 -16.00 -1.62 -2.47
N ARG A 102 -16.53 -0.45 -2.12
CA ARG A 102 -16.09 0.86 -2.64
C ARG A 102 -15.30 1.58 -1.56
N VAL A 103 -13.99 1.68 -1.75
CA VAL A 103 -13.07 2.33 -0.80
C VAL A 103 -12.24 3.37 -1.55
N VAL A 104 -12.18 4.59 -1.04
CA VAL A 104 -11.39 5.68 -1.62
C VAL A 104 -10.42 6.20 -0.56
N LEU A 105 -9.14 5.95 -0.76
CA LEU A 105 -8.07 6.59 -0.03
C LEU A 105 -7.99 8.06 -0.42
N CYS A 106 -7.70 8.91 0.56
CA CYS A 106 -7.51 10.34 0.38
C CYS A 106 -6.40 10.82 1.33
N GLY A 107 -5.63 11.80 0.89
CA GLY A 107 -4.64 12.47 1.71
C GLY A 107 -4.21 13.75 1.03
N SER A 108 -3.13 14.36 1.52
CA SER A 108 -2.60 15.58 0.92
C SER A 108 -1.14 15.81 1.29
N MET A 109 -0.48 16.66 0.52
CA MET A 109 0.87 17.17 0.79
C MET A 109 0.83 18.39 1.73
N LEU A 110 -0.25 19.18 1.69
CA LEU A 110 -0.50 20.31 2.60
C LEU A 110 -1.80 20.10 3.39
N PRO A 111 -1.93 20.64 4.62
CA PRO A 111 -3.14 20.46 5.41
C PRO A 111 -4.37 21.17 4.83
N LEU A 112 -5.57 20.73 5.26
CA LEU A 112 -6.81 21.46 4.98
C LEU A 112 -6.72 22.91 5.47
N GLY A 113 -7.18 23.86 4.64
CA GLY A 113 -7.16 25.29 4.94
C GLY A 113 -5.88 26.02 4.51
N HIS A 114 -4.86 25.31 4.00
CA HIS A 114 -3.58 25.89 3.61
C HIS A 114 -3.45 26.22 2.12
N GLN A 115 -4.58 26.30 1.39
CA GLN A 115 -4.60 26.55 -0.07
C GLN A 115 -3.73 25.55 -0.86
N GLY A 116 -3.76 24.29 -0.43
CA GLY A 116 -2.99 23.21 -1.01
C GLY A 116 -3.84 22.23 -1.82
N ASP A 117 -3.42 20.97 -1.79
CA ASP A 117 -4.07 19.87 -2.51
C ASP A 117 -5.18 19.18 -1.71
N ALA A 118 -5.30 19.45 -0.41
CA ALA A 118 -6.24 18.79 0.50
C ALA A 118 -7.71 18.93 0.07
N GLU A 119 -8.16 20.14 -0.24
CA GLU A 119 -9.55 20.41 -0.62
C GLU A 119 -9.92 19.68 -1.91
N GLY A 120 -9.06 19.80 -2.94
CA GLY A 120 -9.30 19.15 -4.23
C GLY A 120 -9.28 17.62 -4.13
N ASN A 121 -8.38 17.05 -3.34
CA ASN A 121 -8.33 15.61 -3.10
C ASN A 121 -9.58 15.13 -2.34
N LEU A 122 -10.02 15.89 -1.33
CA LEU A 122 -11.20 15.55 -0.53
C LEU A 122 -12.50 15.62 -1.35
N ASP A 123 -12.67 16.68 -2.14
CA ASP A 123 -13.82 16.86 -3.03
C ASP A 123 -13.89 15.71 -4.06
N LEU A 124 -12.74 15.33 -4.62
CA LEU A 124 -12.64 14.19 -5.52
C LEU A 124 -12.97 12.87 -4.82
N ALA A 125 -12.50 12.67 -3.58
CA ALA A 125 -12.78 11.47 -2.81
C ALA A 125 -14.28 11.31 -2.50
N ILE A 126 -14.95 12.40 -2.10
CA ILE A 126 -16.40 12.43 -1.84
C ILE A 126 -17.19 12.11 -3.10
N SER A 127 -16.84 12.76 -4.22
CA SER A 127 -17.46 12.50 -5.52
C SER A 127 -17.27 11.03 -5.94
N ALA A 128 -16.06 10.50 -5.80
CA ALA A 128 -15.75 9.11 -6.13
C ALA A 128 -16.47 8.11 -5.23
N ALA A 129 -16.70 8.41 -3.95
CA ALA A 129 -17.41 7.52 -3.04
C ALA A 129 -18.90 7.33 -3.43
N ALA A 130 -19.49 8.29 -4.15
CA ALA A 130 -20.86 8.20 -4.66
C ALA A 130 -21.02 7.30 -5.91
N ALA A 131 -19.91 6.91 -6.55
CA ALA A 131 -19.92 6.08 -7.74
C ALA A 131 -20.25 4.60 -7.42
N LYS A 132 -20.76 3.86 -8.41
CA LYS A 132 -21.20 2.46 -8.23
C LYS A 132 -20.07 1.46 -8.42
N GLU A 133 -19.01 1.84 -9.13
CA GLU A 133 -17.87 0.98 -9.42
C GLU A 133 -17.18 0.59 -8.13
N THR A 134 -17.01 -0.72 -7.91
CA THR A 134 -16.31 -1.24 -6.74
C THR A 134 -14.80 -1.25 -6.96
N GLY A 135 -14.05 -1.27 -5.88
CA GLY A 135 -12.59 -1.27 -5.89
C GLY A 135 -12.05 -0.39 -4.78
N VAL A 136 -10.74 -0.50 -4.57
CA VAL A 136 -9.98 0.42 -3.72
C VAL A 136 -9.24 1.38 -4.64
N LEU A 137 -9.47 2.67 -4.43
CA LEU A 137 -8.91 3.75 -5.24
C LEU A 137 -8.19 4.75 -4.36
N LEU A 138 -7.36 5.60 -4.98
CA LEU A 138 -6.83 6.82 -4.39
C LEU A 138 -7.36 8.03 -5.16
N ALA A 139 -7.93 9.00 -4.45
CA ALA A 139 -8.20 10.35 -4.96
C ALA A 139 -7.03 11.27 -4.61
N PHE A 140 -6.26 11.70 -5.62
CA PHE A 140 -5.08 12.54 -5.43
C PHE A 140 -4.74 13.32 -6.68
N ALA A 141 -4.33 14.58 -6.55
CA ALA A 141 -3.89 15.45 -7.65
C ALA A 141 -4.89 15.53 -8.83
N GLY A 142 -6.20 15.53 -8.52
CA GLY A 142 -7.25 15.53 -9.54
C GLY A 142 -7.43 14.19 -10.29
N LYS A 143 -6.80 13.10 -9.83
CA LYS A 143 -6.84 11.77 -10.46
C LYS A 143 -7.47 10.74 -9.52
N LEU A 144 -8.17 9.77 -10.11
CA LEU A 144 -8.55 8.52 -9.44
C LEU A 144 -7.60 7.41 -9.91
N LEU A 145 -6.83 6.87 -8.97
CA LEU A 145 -5.79 5.87 -9.23
C LEU A 145 -6.19 4.53 -8.60
N ALA A 146 -5.92 3.41 -9.27
CA ALA A 146 -6.11 2.07 -8.68
C ALA A 146 -5.13 1.89 -7.51
N ALA A 147 -5.65 1.49 -6.35
CA ALA A 147 -4.88 1.48 -5.11
C ALA A 147 -3.93 0.29 -4.96
N ASP A 148 -4.14 -0.77 -5.76
CA ASP A 148 -3.39 -2.03 -5.70
C ASP A 148 -1.94 -1.91 -6.18
N GLY A 149 -1.67 -0.99 -7.11
CA GLY A 149 -0.34 -0.74 -7.68
C GLY A 149 0.21 0.66 -7.43
N LEU A 150 -0.19 1.31 -6.34
CA LEU A 150 0.29 2.66 -6.05
C LEU A 150 1.80 2.71 -5.83
N VAL A 151 2.41 3.80 -6.33
CA VAL A 151 3.79 4.17 -6.06
C VAL A 151 3.82 5.66 -5.74
N LYS A 152 4.33 6.03 -4.56
CA LYS A 152 4.65 7.43 -4.23
C LYS A 152 5.99 7.78 -4.87
N HIS A 153 5.96 8.48 -5.99
CA HIS A 153 7.17 8.81 -6.76
C HIS A 153 7.73 10.20 -6.44
N HIS A 154 7.01 11.02 -5.67
CA HIS A 154 7.49 12.33 -5.24
C HIS A 154 7.17 12.60 -3.78
N SER A 155 8.08 13.24 -3.06
CA SER A 155 7.94 13.53 -1.62
C SER A 155 7.41 14.92 -1.30
N HIS A 156 7.29 15.82 -2.29
CA HIS A 156 6.92 17.23 -2.07
C HIS A 156 5.88 17.80 -3.04
N GLU A 157 5.60 17.12 -4.15
CA GLU A 157 4.80 17.72 -5.24
C GLU A 157 3.37 17.24 -5.12
N ALA A 158 2.41 18.06 -5.55
CA ALA A 158 1.00 17.70 -5.51
C ALA A 158 0.71 16.43 -6.33
N ASP A 159 1.40 16.21 -7.46
CA ASP A 159 1.33 14.97 -8.23
C ASP A 159 2.34 13.94 -7.69
N ALA A 160 2.08 13.44 -6.47
CA ALA A 160 3.01 12.55 -5.75
C ALA A 160 2.88 11.06 -6.11
N PHE A 161 1.76 10.64 -6.70
CA PHE A 161 1.41 9.23 -6.88
C PHE A 161 1.21 8.84 -8.34
N ARG A 162 1.67 7.62 -8.65
CA ARG A 162 1.30 6.86 -9.85
C ARG A 162 0.65 5.55 -9.44
N SER A 163 0.00 4.91 -10.41
CA SER A 163 -0.50 3.55 -10.26
C SER A 163 0.06 2.69 -11.39
N GLN A 164 0.82 1.67 -11.03
CA GLN A 164 1.33 0.67 -11.96
C GLN A 164 0.26 -0.41 -12.17
N PRO A 165 -0.05 -0.78 -13.42
CA PRO A 165 -1.09 -1.77 -13.69
C PRO A 165 -0.83 -3.08 -12.95
N GLN A 166 -1.79 -3.50 -12.14
CA GLN A 166 -1.79 -4.79 -11.46
C GLN A 166 -2.75 -5.76 -12.15
N ALA A 167 -2.45 -7.05 -12.06
CA ALA A 167 -3.46 -8.06 -12.32
C ALA A 167 -4.56 -7.94 -11.27
N THR A 168 -5.82 -8.14 -11.65
CA THR A 168 -6.93 -8.14 -10.69
C THR A 168 -6.64 -9.16 -9.57
N PRO A 169 -6.60 -8.72 -8.30
CA PRO A 169 -6.30 -9.63 -7.20
C PRO A 169 -7.31 -10.78 -7.13
N ALA A 170 -6.80 -12.01 -7.03
CA ALA A 170 -7.63 -13.16 -6.71
C ALA A 170 -8.14 -13.05 -5.25
N VAL A 171 -9.19 -13.81 -4.92
CA VAL A 171 -9.62 -13.96 -3.53
C VAL A 171 -8.46 -14.55 -2.72
N PRO A 172 -7.96 -13.84 -1.68
CA PRO A 172 -6.78 -14.29 -0.95
C PRO A 172 -7.11 -15.48 -0.04
N GLN A 173 -6.08 -16.25 0.35
CA GLN A 173 -6.23 -17.34 1.31
C GLN A 173 -6.60 -16.85 2.71
N ARG A 174 -6.12 -15.65 3.08
CA ARG A 174 -6.40 -14.96 4.35
C ARG A 174 -6.92 -13.56 4.06
N ARG A 175 -7.79 -13.07 4.94
CA ARG A 175 -8.41 -11.73 4.85
C ARG A 175 -7.98 -10.77 5.95
N THR A 176 -6.98 -11.19 6.74
CA THR A 176 -6.39 -10.45 7.85
C THR A 176 -4.88 -10.68 7.85
N PHE A 177 -4.15 -9.70 8.36
CA PHE A 177 -2.70 -9.70 8.44
C PHE A 177 -2.24 -10.30 9.77
N ALA A 178 -1.61 -11.47 9.72
CA ALA A 178 -1.02 -12.12 10.89
C ALA A 178 0.29 -11.44 11.30
N ASP A 179 0.69 -11.66 12.56
CA ASP A 179 2.03 -11.29 13.05
C ASP A 179 3.08 -12.13 12.32
N ARG A 180 3.68 -11.53 11.28
CA ARG A 180 4.75 -12.11 10.46
C ARG A 180 5.85 -11.08 10.26
N LYS A 181 7.09 -11.55 10.28
CA LYS A 181 8.28 -10.75 10.02
C LYS A 181 8.59 -10.81 8.53
N LEU A 182 7.97 -9.91 7.77
CA LEU A 182 8.19 -9.77 6.33
C LEU A 182 8.92 -8.45 6.04
N ALA A 183 9.71 -8.42 4.98
CA ALA A 183 10.41 -7.22 4.56
C ALA A 183 10.51 -7.12 3.03
N VAL A 184 10.73 -5.89 2.55
CA VAL A 184 11.19 -5.64 1.18
C VAL A 184 12.72 -5.58 1.21
N LEU A 185 13.39 -6.51 0.54
CA LEU A 185 14.85 -6.53 0.44
C LEU A 185 15.26 -6.09 -0.96
N THR A 186 16.08 -5.05 -1.07
CA THR A 186 16.59 -4.57 -2.35
C THR A 186 17.99 -5.12 -2.58
N LEU A 187 18.17 -5.90 -3.65
CA LEU A 187 19.50 -6.36 -4.03
C LEU A 187 20.28 -5.21 -4.67
N SER A 188 21.56 -5.10 -4.39
CA SER A 188 22.46 -4.12 -5.02
C SER A 188 23.72 -4.81 -5.51
N PRO A 189 24.40 -4.28 -6.54
CA PRO A 189 25.66 -4.87 -7.00
C PRO A 189 26.66 -4.99 -5.85
N GLY A 190 27.12 -6.21 -5.57
CA GLY A 190 28.06 -6.50 -4.49
C GLY A 190 27.44 -6.58 -3.09
N ILE A 191 26.11 -6.70 -2.97
CA ILE A 191 25.47 -6.98 -1.67
C ILE A 191 26.07 -8.27 -1.06
N PRO A 192 26.60 -8.23 0.18
CA PRO A 192 27.20 -9.42 0.77
C PRO A 192 26.15 -10.52 1.01
N ALA A 193 26.43 -11.75 0.55
CA ALA A 193 25.55 -12.89 0.74
C ALA A 193 25.23 -13.13 2.24
N ALA A 194 26.25 -13.01 3.10
CA ALA A 194 26.09 -13.12 4.56
C ALA A 194 25.15 -12.06 5.16
N ALA A 195 25.05 -10.86 4.58
CA ALA A 195 24.10 -9.85 5.03
C ALA A 195 22.66 -10.24 4.66
N VAL A 196 22.47 -10.77 3.45
CA VAL A 196 21.17 -11.30 3.01
C VAL A 196 20.74 -12.49 3.86
N GLU A 197 21.67 -13.41 4.13
CA GLU A 197 21.47 -14.56 5.01
C GLU A 197 21.02 -14.11 6.40
N ALA A 198 21.77 -13.22 7.05
CA ALA A 198 21.45 -12.72 8.39
C ALA A 198 20.07 -12.03 8.46
N MET A 199 19.66 -11.33 7.40
CA MET A 199 18.30 -10.77 7.31
C MET A 199 17.25 -11.89 7.19
N LEU A 200 17.45 -12.83 6.27
CA LEU A 200 16.51 -13.93 6.01
C LEU A 200 16.37 -14.89 7.20
N GLU A 201 17.40 -15.05 8.04
CA GLU A 201 17.31 -15.81 9.29
C GLU A 201 16.25 -15.26 10.25
N LYS A 202 15.98 -13.94 10.22
CA LYS A 202 15.03 -13.27 11.13
C LYS A 202 13.65 -13.07 10.52
N LEU A 203 13.48 -13.35 9.22
CA LEU A 203 12.26 -13.11 8.46
C LEU A 203 11.52 -14.42 8.17
N ASP A 204 10.19 -14.33 8.08
CA ASP A 204 9.32 -15.42 7.64
C ASP A 204 9.21 -15.51 6.10
N GLY A 205 9.71 -14.49 5.41
CA GLY A 205 9.65 -14.31 3.96
C GLY A 205 10.03 -12.89 3.56
N ALA A 206 10.20 -12.65 2.27
CA ALA A 206 10.57 -11.32 1.78
C ALA A 206 10.12 -11.06 0.34
N ALA A 207 9.76 -9.82 0.05
CA ALA A 207 9.68 -9.32 -1.32
C ALA A 207 11.09 -8.88 -1.76
N LEU A 208 11.64 -9.52 -2.79
CA LEU A 208 12.99 -9.26 -3.29
C LEU A 208 12.94 -8.33 -4.50
N ARG A 209 13.51 -7.13 -4.38
CA ARG A 209 13.67 -6.22 -5.52
C ARG A 209 14.94 -6.58 -6.29
N ILE A 210 14.77 -7.16 -7.46
CA ILE A 210 15.83 -7.64 -8.36
C ILE A 210 15.98 -6.76 -9.61
N PHE A 211 17.02 -6.95 -10.40
CA PHE A 211 17.34 -6.04 -11.50
C PHE A 211 16.50 -6.30 -12.75
N GLY A 212 16.06 -5.20 -13.38
CA GLY A 212 15.47 -5.19 -14.72
C GLY A 212 14.34 -6.22 -14.88
N ALA A 213 14.42 -7.00 -15.96
CA ALA A 213 13.41 -8.00 -16.29
C ALA A 213 13.56 -9.33 -15.52
N GLY A 214 14.42 -9.42 -14.50
CA GLY A 214 14.54 -10.64 -13.68
C GLY A 214 15.95 -11.22 -13.60
N THR A 215 16.92 -10.38 -13.23
CA THR A 215 18.31 -10.79 -13.03
C THR A 215 18.81 -10.36 -11.65
N ALA A 216 19.83 -11.06 -11.17
CA ALA A 216 20.60 -10.70 -9.98
C ALA A 216 22.09 -10.99 -10.26
N MET A 217 22.94 -10.78 -9.27
CA MET A 217 24.34 -11.14 -9.36
C MET A 217 24.45 -12.67 -9.47
N ASN A 218 25.26 -13.14 -10.42
CA ASN A 218 25.58 -14.56 -10.55
C ASN A 218 26.66 -14.96 -9.54
N ASP A 219 26.38 -14.69 -8.27
CA ASP A 219 27.23 -14.96 -7.12
C ASP A 219 26.77 -16.27 -6.46
N ALA A 220 27.65 -17.25 -6.38
CA ALA A 220 27.29 -18.59 -5.93
C ALA A 220 26.84 -18.63 -4.46
N GLU A 221 27.41 -17.78 -3.60
CA GLU A 221 27.06 -17.71 -2.19
C GLU A 221 25.67 -17.11 -2.03
N LEU A 222 25.39 -15.99 -2.69
CA LEU A 222 24.06 -15.35 -2.67
C LEU A 222 22.97 -16.29 -3.19
N LEU A 223 23.22 -16.97 -4.33
CA LEU A 223 22.25 -17.92 -4.87
C LEU A 223 22.01 -19.10 -3.94
N THR A 224 23.04 -19.57 -3.23
CA THR A 224 22.91 -20.61 -2.21
C THR A 224 22.05 -20.14 -1.05
N VAL A 225 22.32 -18.95 -0.50
CA VAL A 225 21.52 -18.34 0.58
C VAL A 225 20.03 -18.26 0.21
N LEU A 226 19.72 -17.79 -1.01
CA LEU A 226 18.35 -17.70 -1.49
C LEU A 226 17.70 -19.09 -1.62
N ALA A 227 18.40 -20.05 -2.21
CA ALA A 227 17.90 -21.41 -2.40
C ALA A 227 17.67 -22.12 -1.05
N GLU A 228 18.56 -21.95 -0.08
CA GLU A 228 18.43 -22.53 1.25
C GLU A 228 17.27 -21.89 2.04
N ALA A 229 17.09 -20.57 1.93
CA ALA A 229 15.94 -19.89 2.51
C ALA A 229 14.62 -20.46 1.95
N VAL A 230 14.49 -20.61 0.63
CA VAL A 230 13.31 -21.22 -0.02
C VAL A 230 13.14 -22.67 0.44
N LYS A 231 14.21 -23.47 0.44
CA LYS A 231 14.19 -24.87 0.91
C LYS A 231 13.77 -25.00 2.38
N SER A 232 14.06 -23.99 3.21
CA SER A 232 13.61 -23.93 4.61
C SER A 232 12.12 -23.56 4.77
N GLY A 233 11.40 -23.32 3.67
CA GLY A 233 9.98 -22.99 3.64
C GLY A 233 9.68 -21.49 3.62
N LYS A 234 10.68 -20.61 3.50
CA LYS A 234 10.45 -19.16 3.37
C LYS A 234 9.98 -18.84 1.96
N ARG A 235 8.96 -17.98 1.87
CA ARG A 235 8.48 -17.45 0.59
C ARG A 235 9.29 -16.20 0.23
N LEU A 236 10.00 -16.26 -0.90
CA LEU A 236 10.76 -15.14 -1.44
C LEU A 236 10.12 -14.73 -2.76
N ARG A 237 9.53 -13.54 -2.83
CA ARG A 237 8.76 -13.07 -3.99
C ARG A 237 9.50 -11.97 -4.72
N ALA A 238 9.96 -12.26 -5.94
CA ALA A 238 10.73 -11.32 -6.73
C ALA A 238 9.85 -10.26 -7.40
N VAL A 239 10.29 -9.01 -7.35
CA VAL A 239 9.76 -7.87 -8.12
C VAL A 239 10.91 -7.11 -8.76
N SER A 240 10.62 -6.32 -9.80
CA SER A 240 11.64 -5.47 -10.41
C SER A 240 11.99 -4.28 -9.51
N GLN A 241 13.23 -3.82 -9.58
CA GLN A 241 13.60 -2.49 -9.10
C GLN A 241 13.07 -1.38 -10.00
N CYS A 242 12.82 -1.68 -11.28
CA CYS A 242 12.19 -0.76 -12.21
C CYS A 242 10.73 -0.56 -11.81
N GLU A 243 10.26 0.68 -11.87
CA GLU A 243 8.86 1.03 -11.58
C GLU A 243 7.89 0.37 -12.58
N ALA A 244 8.28 0.27 -13.85
CA ALA A 244 7.47 -0.30 -14.92
C ALA A 244 8.20 -1.42 -15.67
N GLY A 245 7.42 -2.28 -16.34
CA GLY A 245 7.90 -3.37 -17.20
C GLY A 245 7.82 -4.76 -16.56
N GLY A 246 8.02 -4.87 -15.24
CA GLY A 246 7.90 -6.12 -14.50
C GLY A 246 8.97 -7.16 -14.85
N LEU A 247 8.73 -8.41 -14.44
CA LEU A 247 9.65 -9.53 -14.57
C LEU A 247 9.24 -10.49 -15.69
N SER A 248 10.23 -10.97 -16.43
CA SER A 248 10.11 -11.96 -17.50
C SER A 248 11.19 -13.05 -17.33
N PRO A 249 10.97 -14.04 -16.44
CA PRO A 249 11.90 -15.14 -16.23
C PRO A 249 12.24 -15.86 -17.54
N GLY A 250 13.51 -16.22 -17.74
CA GLY A 250 13.96 -16.87 -18.95
C GLY A 250 14.28 -15.93 -20.12
N ALA A 251 14.01 -14.63 -20.02
CA ALA A 251 14.41 -13.65 -21.05
C ALA A 251 15.94 -13.52 -21.19
N TYR A 252 16.69 -13.77 -20.13
CA TYR A 252 18.16 -13.69 -20.11
C TYR A 252 18.76 -14.90 -19.40
N ALA A 253 19.80 -15.51 -20.00
CA ALA A 253 20.55 -16.60 -19.38
C ALA A 253 21.17 -16.21 -18.03
N ALA A 254 21.52 -14.92 -17.86
CA ALA A 254 22.03 -14.36 -16.61
C ALA A 254 21.05 -14.48 -15.43
N GLY A 255 19.75 -14.63 -15.69
CA GLY A 255 18.74 -14.85 -14.65
C GLY A 255 18.57 -16.32 -14.26
N ALA A 256 19.10 -17.28 -15.03
CA ALA A 256 18.78 -18.70 -14.84
C ALA A 256 19.14 -19.21 -13.44
N GLY A 257 20.31 -18.84 -12.93
CA GLY A 257 20.75 -19.23 -11.58
C GLY A 257 19.85 -18.66 -10.47
N LEU A 258 19.33 -17.45 -10.66
CA LEU A 258 18.39 -16.84 -9.73
C LEU A 258 17.05 -17.60 -9.72
N TRP A 259 16.50 -17.88 -10.89
CA TRP A 259 15.21 -18.57 -11.00
C TRP A 259 15.26 -20.03 -10.56
N SER A 260 16.42 -20.69 -10.65
CA SER A 260 16.60 -22.06 -10.14
C SER A 260 16.63 -22.17 -8.61
N THR A 261 16.73 -21.05 -7.88
CA THR A 261 16.66 -21.05 -6.40
C THR A 261 15.25 -21.36 -5.87
N GLY A 262 14.22 -21.23 -6.71
CA GLY A 262 12.83 -21.44 -6.32
C GLY A 262 12.11 -20.19 -5.77
N ILE A 263 12.69 -19.00 -5.92
CA ILE A 263 11.96 -17.75 -5.65
C ILE A 263 10.72 -17.63 -6.55
N GLU A 264 9.69 -16.98 -6.03
CA GLU A 264 8.44 -16.74 -6.74
C GLU A 264 8.57 -15.55 -7.69
N ASN A 265 7.93 -15.64 -8.86
CA ASN A 265 7.83 -14.51 -9.77
C ASN A 265 6.62 -13.62 -9.42
N GLY A 266 6.87 -12.39 -8.97
CA GLY A 266 5.86 -11.36 -8.73
C GLY A 266 5.37 -10.65 -10.00
N GLY A 267 5.94 -10.93 -11.17
CA GLY A 267 5.50 -10.35 -12.44
C GLY A 267 5.65 -8.82 -12.45
N ALA A 268 4.53 -8.12 -12.59
CA ALA A 268 4.47 -6.65 -12.64
C ALA A 268 4.07 -6.01 -11.29
N GLU A 269 4.08 -6.79 -10.21
CA GLU A 269 3.76 -6.26 -8.88
C GLU A 269 4.73 -5.16 -8.45
N THR A 270 4.17 -4.14 -7.80
CA THR A 270 4.99 -3.20 -7.03
C THR A 270 5.57 -3.91 -5.80
N PRO A 271 6.66 -3.39 -5.20
CA PRO A 271 7.19 -3.96 -3.97
C PRO A 271 6.17 -4.01 -2.83
N GLU A 272 5.29 -3.01 -2.73
CA GLU A 272 4.20 -2.94 -1.77
C GLU A 272 3.20 -4.09 -2.01
N ALA A 273 2.74 -4.27 -3.26
CA ALA A 273 1.81 -5.34 -3.62
C ALA A 273 2.39 -6.74 -3.34
N ALA A 274 3.66 -6.96 -3.69
CA ALA A 274 4.32 -8.24 -3.47
C ALA A 274 4.53 -8.55 -1.97
N LEU A 275 4.82 -7.53 -1.16
CA LEU A 275 4.91 -7.68 0.29
C LEU A 275 3.55 -8.08 0.89
N ILE A 276 2.48 -7.39 0.50
CA ILE A 276 1.11 -7.71 0.95
C ILE A 276 0.69 -9.12 0.51
N HIS A 277 1.07 -9.54 -0.70
CA HIS A 277 0.77 -10.89 -1.20
C HIS A 277 1.32 -11.97 -0.25
N LEU A 278 2.52 -11.77 0.29
CA LEU A 278 3.16 -12.70 1.24
C LEU A 278 2.42 -12.77 2.58
N TRP A 279 1.68 -11.73 2.99
CA TRP A 279 0.85 -11.78 4.19
C TRP A 279 -0.41 -12.62 4.00
N LEU A 280 -1.05 -12.49 2.83
CA LEU A 280 -2.42 -12.96 2.60
C LEU A 280 -2.51 -14.32 1.91
N ASN A 281 -1.41 -14.83 1.34
CA ASN A 281 -1.34 -16.11 0.62
C ASN A 281 -0.21 -17.01 1.14
#